data_AF-A0AA38NVZ6-F1
#
_entry.id   AF-A0AA38NVZ6-F1
#
_cell.length_a   1.000
_cell.length_b   1.000
_cell.length_c   1.000
_cell.angle_alpha   90.00
_cell.angle_beta   90.00
_cell.angle_gamma   90.00
#
_symmetry.space_group_name_H-M   'P 1'
#
loop_
_entity.id
_entity.type
_entity.pdbx_description
1 polymer ?
#
loop_
_entity_poly.entity_id
_entity_poly.type
_entity_poly.pdbx_seq_one_letter_code
_entity_poly.pdbx_strand_id
1 'polypeptide(L)'
;LKINYESLETWRLRTDLLCCNPSFHNAPRFDYIMFNSQSGPVFAQMHFLFVCTVADFEYPIALIQAYKVVNNRSSHDKDLGLLRVRKLRETELISVRSIIRGAVLVPASEDPLKSDEMLVWDVLDSDMFLRVKKHFPGHTDGR
;
A
#
# COMPACT_ATOMS: atom_id res chain seq x y z
N LEU A 1 -8.32 -11.10 -5.13
CA LEU A 1 -6.95 -11.66 -5.23
C LEU A 1 -6.50 -12.13 -3.85
N LYS A 2 -6.01 -13.37 -3.71
CA LYS A 2 -5.49 -13.90 -2.44
C LYS A 2 -3.99 -13.65 -2.37
N ILE A 3 -3.50 -12.97 -1.35
CA ILE A 3 -2.07 -12.74 -1.11
C ILE A 3 -1.67 -13.38 0.19
N ASN A 4 -0.75 -14.35 0.13
CA ASN A 4 -0.19 -14.99 1.31
C ASN A 4 1.12 -14.30 1.68
N TYR A 5 1.31 -14.02 2.96
CA TYR A 5 2.54 -13.42 3.49
C TYR A 5 2.87 -14.00 4.85
N GLU A 6 4.16 -14.03 5.16
CA GLU A 6 4.61 -14.31 6.52
C GLU A 6 4.50 -13.04 7.36
N SER A 7 3.79 -13.15 8.47
CA SER A 7 3.64 -12.04 9.41
C SER A 7 4.94 -11.81 10.19
N LEU A 8 5.41 -10.56 10.29
CA LEU A 8 6.51 -10.13 11.15
C LEU A 8 6.16 -10.21 12.64
N GLU A 9 4.88 -10.13 13.00
CA GLU A 9 4.42 -10.23 14.39
C GLU A 9 4.44 -11.69 14.88
N THR A 10 3.86 -12.60 14.08
CA THR A 10 3.60 -13.98 14.53
C THR A 10 4.48 -15.03 13.87
N TRP A 11 5.20 -14.67 12.81
CA TRP A 11 5.99 -15.57 11.94
C TRP A 11 5.15 -16.72 11.39
N ARG A 12 3.87 -16.44 11.16
CA ARG A 12 2.90 -17.38 10.58
C ARG A 12 2.43 -16.86 9.24
N LEU A 13 2.02 -17.80 8.38
CA LEU A 13 1.36 -17.50 7.13
C LEU A 13 0.00 -16.85 7.42
N ARG A 14 -0.21 -15.66 6.85
CA ARG A 14 -1.47 -14.93 6.81
C ARG A 14 -1.91 -14.75 5.37
N THR A 15 -3.20 -14.44 5.17
CA THR A 15 -3.77 -14.22 3.83
C THR A 15 -4.61 -12.97 3.83
N ASP A 16 -4.30 -12.05 2.91
CA ASP A 16 -5.13 -10.90 2.60
C ASP A 16 -5.97 -11.17 1.35
N LEU A 17 -7.22 -10.68 1.34
CA LEU A 17 -8.13 -10.73 0.20
C LEU A 17 -8.27 -9.34 -0.39
N LEU A 18 -7.65 -9.11 -1.55
CA LEU A 18 -7.61 -7.81 -2.21
C LEU A 18 -8.66 -7.69 -3.32
N CYS A 19 -9.27 -6.51 -3.42
CA CYS A 19 -10.30 -6.13 -4.39
C CYS A 19 -9.91 -4.89 -5.19
N CYS A 20 -10.25 -4.87 -6.48
CA CYS A 20 -10.15 -3.71 -7.36
C CYS A 20 -11.40 -3.61 -8.26
N ASN A 21 -12.58 -3.59 -7.64
CA ASN A 21 -13.86 -3.61 -8.35
C ASN A 21 -14.39 -2.19 -8.55
N PRO A 22 -14.59 -1.72 -9.80
CA PRO A 22 -15.13 -0.38 -10.06
C PRO A 22 -16.61 -0.22 -9.66
N SER A 23 -17.34 -1.31 -9.44
CA SER A 23 -18.75 -1.31 -9.02
C SER A 23 -18.99 -2.30 -7.88
N PHE A 24 -18.44 -2.00 -6.70
CA PHE A 24 -18.66 -2.74 -5.46
C PHE A 24 -19.77 -2.05 -4.65
N HIS A 25 -20.97 -2.63 -4.61
CA HIS A 25 -22.15 -2.01 -3.98
C HIS A 25 -22.42 -0.56 -4.46
N ASN A 26 -22.37 -0.35 -5.78
CA ASN A 26 -22.54 0.95 -6.44
C ASN A 26 -21.44 2.00 -6.12
N ALA A 27 -20.31 1.58 -5.55
CA ALA A 27 -19.14 2.42 -5.33
C ALA A 27 -17.85 1.72 -5.80
N PRO A 28 -16.85 2.45 -6.31
CA PRO A 28 -15.57 1.86 -6.63
C PRO A 28 -14.84 1.44 -5.34
N ARG A 29 -14.29 0.23 -5.35
CA ARG A 29 -13.43 -0.27 -4.28
C ARG A 29 -12.09 -0.73 -4.84
N PHE A 30 -11.05 0.02 -4.52
CA PHE A 30 -9.66 -0.23 -4.89
C PHE A 30 -8.83 -0.32 -3.62
N ASP A 31 -8.50 -1.55 -3.23
CA ASP A 31 -7.73 -1.81 -2.01
C ASP A 31 -6.28 -1.31 -2.18
N TYR A 32 -5.67 -0.92 -1.05
CA TYR A 32 -4.27 -0.53 -0.99
C TYR A 32 -3.38 -1.75 -0.70
N ILE A 33 -2.16 -1.66 -1.19
CA ILE A 33 -1.16 -2.72 -1.08
C ILE A 33 0.19 -2.15 -0.66
N MET A 34 1.02 -3.01 -0.07
CA MET A 34 2.45 -2.84 0.00
C MET A 34 3.10 -3.84 -0.96
N PHE A 35 4.00 -3.38 -1.81
CA PHE A 35 4.70 -4.24 -2.78
C PHE A 35 6.20 -3.94 -2.79
N ASN A 36 7.00 -4.92 -3.22
CA ASN A 36 8.44 -4.75 -3.41
C ASN A 36 8.71 -4.09 -4.77
N SER A 37 9.19 -2.85 -4.73
CA SER A 37 9.79 -2.15 -5.87
C SER A 37 11.30 -2.42 -5.94
N GLN A 38 11.97 -1.88 -6.98
CA GLN A 38 13.43 -2.00 -7.12
C GLN A 38 14.21 -1.33 -5.97
N SER A 39 13.63 -0.29 -5.35
CA SER A 39 14.25 0.47 -4.25
C SER A 39 13.72 0.05 -2.86
N GLY A 40 12.92 -1.00 -2.80
CA GLY A 40 12.33 -1.52 -1.56
C GLY A 40 10.81 -1.40 -1.50
N PRO A 41 10.20 -1.64 -0.32
CA PRO A 41 8.75 -1.63 -0.18
C PRO A 41 8.11 -0.25 -0.41
N VAL A 42 7.02 -0.23 -1.17
CA VAL A 42 6.25 0.97 -1.52
C VAL A 42 4.76 0.70 -1.35
N PHE A 43 3.99 1.73 -1.01
CA PHE A 43 2.53 1.66 -0.96
C PHE A 43 1.90 2.01 -2.31
N ALA A 44 0.83 1.32 -2.67
CA ALA A 44 0.08 1.60 -3.89
C ALA A 44 -1.41 1.34 -3.72
N GLN A 45 -2.22 1.93 -4.58
CA GLN A 45 -3.63 1.57 -4.78
C GLN A 45 -3.74 0.68 -6.02
N MET A 46 -4.45 -0.44 -5.91
CA MET A 46 -4.64 -1.38 -7.02
C MET A 46 -5.90 -1.04 -7.82
N HIS A 47 -5.74 -0.66 -9.09
CA HIS A 47 -6.85 -0.25 -9.95
C HIS A 47 -7.39 -1.36 -10.82
N PHE A 48 -6.52 -2.25 -11.30
CA PHE A 48 -6.92 -3.31 -12.22
C PHE A 48 -6.03 -4.54 -12.10
N LEU A 49 -6.61 -5.71 -12.38
CA LEU A 49 -5.92 -7.00 -12.40
C LEU A 49 -6.23 -7.73 -13.69
N PHE A 50 -5.20 -8.27 -14.34
CA PHE A 50 -5.33 -9.06 -15.55
C PHE A 50 -4.21 -10.08 -15.65
N VAL A 51 -4.38 -11.06 -16.54
CA VAL A 51 -3.35 -12.06 -16.84
C VAL A 51 -2.84 -11.79 -18.25
N CYS A 52 -1.52 -11.71 -18.39
CA CYS A 52 -0.86 -11.70 -19.68
C CYS A 52 -0.31 -13.10 -19.97
N THR A 53 -0.53 -13.60 -21.19
CA THR A 53 -0.04 -14.91 -21.61
C THR A 53 1.10 -14.73 -22.62
N VAL A 54 2.28 -15.25 -22.31
CA VAL A 54 3.46 -15.19 -23.19
C VAL A 54 4.04 -16.59 -23.32
N ALA A 55 4.07 -17.13 -24.54
CA ALA A 55 4.58 -18.49 -24.83
C ALA A 55 4.06 -19.55 -23.83
N ASP A 56 2.74 -19.59 -23.64
CA ASP A 56 2.01 -20.49 -22.73
C ASP A 56 2.21 -20.26 -21.23
N PHE A 57 2.98 -19.24 -20.83
CA PHE A 57 3.10 -18.84 -19.44
C PHE A 57 2.13 -17.71 -19.09
N GLU A 58 1.39 -17.88 -18.00
CA GLU A 58 0.51 -16.86 -17.44
C GLU A 58 1.24 -15.99 -16.43
N TYR A 59 1.14 -14.68 -16.63
CA TYR A 59 1.70 -13.65 -15.77
C TYR A 59 0.56 -12.79 -15.21
N PRO A 60 0.16 -13.00 -13.94
CA PRO A 60 -0.77 -12.10 -13.27
C PRO A 60 -0.12 -10.74 -13.05
N ILE A 61 -0.73 -9.69 -13.59
CA ILE A 61 -0.25 -8.31 -13.58
C ILE A 61 -1.31 -7.43 -12.92
N ALA A 62 -0.86 -6.45 -12.14
CA ALA A 62 -1.70 -5.41 -11.56
C ALA A 62 -1.34 -4.05 -12.14
N LEU A 63 -2.34 -3.27 -12.53
CA LEU A 63 -2.21 -1.83 -12.73
C LEU A 63 -2.39 -1.13 -11.39
N ILE A 64 -1.36 -0.41 -10.98
CA ILE A 64 -1.31 0.25 -9.68
C ILE A 64 -1.03 1.74 -9.80
N GLN A 65 -1.43 2.46 -8.77
CA GLN A 65 -1.00 3.82 -8.53
C GLN A 65 -0.12 3.86 -7.29
N ALA A 66 1.18 4.02 -7.48
CA ALA A 66 2.14 4.08 -6.38
C ALA A 66 2.09 5.42 -5.62
N TYR A 67 2.56 5.39 -4.38
CA TYR A 67 2.69 6.54 -3.50
C TYR A 67 4.17 6.72 -3.10
N LYS A 68 4.59 7.97 -2.93
CA LYS A 68 5.90 8.31 -2.36
C LYS A 68 5.76 8.83 -0.94
N VAL A 69 6.74 8.58 -0.11
CA VAL A 69 6.78 9.11 1.27
C VAL A 69 6.94 10.64 1.24
N VAL A 70 6.23 11.32 2.13
CA VAL A 70 6.35 12.77 2.32
C VAL A 70 7.44 13.05 3.37
N ASN A 71 8.59 13.52 2.91
CA ASN A 71 9.76 13.76 3.77
C ASN A 71 9.60 15.00 4.67
N ASN A 72 8.92 16.05 4.17
CA ASN A 72 8.69 17.27 4.95
C ASN A 72 7.50 17.09 5.91
N ARG A 73 7.74 16.36 7.00
CA ARG A 73 6.73 16.02 8.01
C ARG A 73 6.35 17.23 8.86
N SER A 74 5.05 17.40 9.10
CA SER A 74 4.53 18.39 10.06
C SER A 74 4.97 18.04 11.49
N SER A 75 4.81 18.97 12.44
CA SER A 75 5.03 18.67 13.87
C SER A 75 4.13 17.53 14.33
N HIS A 76 2.85 17.57 13.98
CA HIS A 76 1.89 16.51 14.33
C HIS A 76 2.29 15.15 13.77
N ASP A 77 2.71 15.08 12.50
CA ASP A 77 3.17 13.81 11.93
C ASP A 77 4.37 13.27 12.72
N LYS A 78 5.30 14.13 13.17
CA LYS A 78 6.47 13.76 13.98
C LYS A 78 6.07 13.28 15.36
N ASP A 79 5.27 14.06 16.08
CA ASP A 79 4.89 13.78 17.46
C ASP A 79 4.05 12.49 17.58
N LEU A 80 3.25 12.20 16.55
CA LEU A 80 2.38 11.02 16.50
C LEU A 80 2.98 9.84 15.73
N GLY A 81 4.18 9.98 15.15
CA GLY A 81 4.80 8.92 14.36
C GLY A 81 4.05 8.55 13.07
N LEU A 82 3.28 9.48 12.49
CA LEU A 82 2.44 9.20 11.32
C LEU A 82 3.26 9.12 10.03
N LEU A 83 3.12 8.00 9.31
CA LEU A 83 3.69 7.84 7.97
C LEU A 83 2.74 8.42 6.92
N ARG A 84 3.11 9.59 6.39
CA ARG A 84 2.39 10.27 5.31
C ARG A 84 2.98 9.93 3.95
N VAL A 85 2.11 9.57 3.00
CA VAL A 85 2.47 9.23 1.62
C VAL A 85 1.63 10.04 0.65
N ARG A 86 2.15 10.33 -0.54
CA ARG A 86 1.50 11.12 -1.58
C ARG A 86 1.41 10.33 -2.87
N LYS A 87 0.24 10.35 -3.50
CA LYS A 87 -0.01 9.70 -4.79
C LYS A 87 0.99 10.21 -5.84
N LEU A 88 1.58 9.30 -6.61
CA LEU A 88 2.29 9.66 -7.84
C LEU A 88 1.27 9.97 -8.95
N ARG A 89 1.70 10.64 -10.01
CA ARG A 89 0.82 10.94 -11.16
C ARG A 89 0.70 9.78 -12.13
N GLU A 90 1.75 8.98 -12.23
CA GLU A 90 1.87 7.90 -13.21
C GLU A 90 1.43 6.58 -12.58
N THR A 91 0.70 5.78 -13.35
CA THR A 91 0.38 4.40 -12.99
C THR A 91 1.49 3.47 -13.46
N GLU A 92 1.67 2.36 -12.76
CA GLU A 92 2.69 1.35 -13.06
C GLU A 92 2.04 -0.04 -13.19
N LEU A 93 2.62 -0.89 -14.05
CA LEU A 93 2.30 -2.31 -14.11
C LEU A 93 3.30 -3.09 -13.27
N ILE A 94 2.80 -3.86 -12.31
CA ILE A 94 3.62 -4.74 -11.48
C ILE A 94 3.19 -6.20 -11.63
N SER A 95 4.13 -7.11 -11.41
CA SER A 95 3.76 -8.51 -11.18
C SER A 95 2.99 -8.61 -9.87
N VAL A 96 1.88 -9.33 -9.84
CA VAL A 96 1.14 -9.62 -8.61
C VAL A 96 2.02 -10.31 -7.56
N ARG A 97 3.08 -11.01 -8.00
CA ARG A 97 4.04 -11.69 -7.11
C ARG A 97 4.92 -10.73 -6.32
N SER A 98 5.04 -9.45 -6.72
CA SER A 98 5.77 -8.45 -5.95
C SER A 98 4.96 -7.88 -4.80
N ILE A 99 3.64 -8.12 -4.76
CA ILE A 99 2.77 -7.68 -3.68
C ILE A 99 3.17 -8.44 -2.41
N ILE A 100 3.54 -7.68 -1.38
CA ILE A 100 3.88 -8.22 -0.06
C ILE A 100 2.57 -8.54 0.65
N ARG A 101 1.66 -7.58 0.75
CA ARG A 101 0.36 -7.72 1.44
C ARG A 101 -0.57 -6.54 1.18
N GLY A 102 -1.79 -6.61 1.70
CA GLY A 102 -2.72 -5.49 1.75
C GLY A 102 -2.30 -4.41 2.76
N ALA A 103 -2.80 -3.21 2.56
CA ALA A 103 -2.58 -2.08 3.46
C ALA A 103 -3.87 -1.28 3.65
N VAL A 104 -3.94 -0.52 4.74
CA VAL A 104 -5.02 0.44 5.00
C VAL A 104 -4.42 1.83 4.97
N LEU A 105 -4.89 2.65 4.04
CA LEU A 105 -4.52 4.06 3.91
C LEU A 105 -5.78 4.91 4.09
N VAL A 106 -5.66 6.01 4.83
CA VAL A 106 -6.75 6.96 5.07
C VAL A 106 -6.37 8.33 4.53
N PRO A 107 -7.33 9.12 3.99
CA PRO A 107 -7.05 10.48 3.55
C PRO A 107 -6.43 11.32 4.68
N ALA A 108 -5.36 12.06 4.38
CA ALA A 108 -4.71 12.93 5.36
C ALA A 108 -5.43 14.29 5.52
N SER A 109 -6.49 14.51 4.75
CA SER A 109 -7.40 15.65 4.81
C SER A 109 -8.82 15.17 4.51
N GLU A 110 -9.81 15.78 5.14
CA GLU A 110 -11.23 15.53 4.85
C GLU A 110 -11.67 16.08 3.49
N ASP A 111 -10.84 16.92 2.86
CA ASP A 111 -11.10 17.49 1.54
C ASP A 111 -10.21 16.81 0.48
N PRO A 112 -10.75 15.86 -0.31
CA PRO A 112 -9.98 15.12 -1.31
C PRO A 112 -9.47 16.00 -2.45
N LEU A 113 -10.07 17.19 -2.65
CA LEU A 113 -9.63 18.14 -3.69
C LEU A 113 -8.40 18.94 -3.24
N LYS A 114 -8.11 18.96 -1.93
CA LYS A 114 -6.96 19.69 -1.39
C LYS A 114 -5.68 18.86 -1.34
N SER A 115 -5.77 17.53 -1.28
CA SER A 115 -4.58 16.70 -1.12
C SER A 115 -4.75 15.27 -1.59
N ASP A 116 -3.81 14.81 -2.43
CA ASP A 116 -3.60 13.40 -2.77
C ASP A 116 -2.75 12.65 -1.72
N GLU A 117 -2.63 13.21 -0.50
CA GLU A 117 -1.89 12.61 0.60
C GLU A 117 -2.76 11.70 1.45
N MET A 118 -2.14 10.59 1.85
CA MET A 118 -2.72 9.56 2.67
C MET A 118 -1.83 9.33 3.89
N LEU A 119 -2.43 8.87 4.96
CA LEU A 119 -1.73 8.31 6.11
C LEU A 119 -1.81 6.79 6.04
N VAL A 120 -0.68 6.12 6.26
CA VAL A 120 -0.67 4.66 6.45
C VAL A 120 -1.21 4.38 7.83
N TRP A 121 -2.31 3.61 7.90
CA TRP A 121 -2.99 3.30 9.14
C TRP A 121 -2.47 1.98 9.72
N ASP A 122 -1.32 2.07 10.39
CA ASP A 122 -0.61 0.92 10.96
C ASP A 122 -1.07 0.53 12.37
N VAL A 123 -1.78 1.41 13.08
CA VAL A 123 -2.25 1.17 14.46
C VAL A 123 -3.24 0.00 14.59
N LEU A 124 -4.03 -0.28 13.54
CA LEU A 124 -4.96 -1.44 13.54
C LEU A 124 -4.26 -2.79 13.38
N ASP A 125 -2.98 -2.77 12.98
CA ASP A 125 -2.31 -3.95 12.45
C ASP A 125 -0.85 -3.96 12.89
N SER A 126 -0.57 -4.71 13.96
CA SER A 126 0.77 -4.84 14.52
C SER A 126 1.81 -5.35 13.51
N ASP A 127 1.40 -6.16 12.51
CA ASP A 127 2.28 -6.57 11.42
C ASP A 127 2.64 -5.38 10.51
N MET A 128 1.66 -4.54 10.17
CA MET A 128 1.89 -3.33 9.39
C MET A 128 2.79 -2.36 10.14
N PHE A 129 2.57 -2.17 11.44
CA PHE A 129 3.43 -1.35 12.30
C PHE A 129 4.90 -1.80 12.25
N LEU A 130 5.15 -3.11 12.39
CA LEU A 130 6.51 -3.67 12.30
C LEU A 130 7.14 -3.47 10.92
N ARG A 131 6.36 -3.61 9.84
CA ARG A 131 6.85 -3.37 8.47
C ARG A 131 7.18 -1.90 8.26
N VAL A 132 6.32 -1.01 8.73
CA VAL A 132 6.53 0.43 8.61
C VAL A 132 7.80 0.83 9.35
N LYS A 133 7.98 0.37 10.60
CA LYS A 133 9.20 0.62 11.38
C LYS A 133 10.47 0.06 10.74
N LYS A 134 10.38 -1.12 10.12
CA LYS A 134 11.52 -1.78 9.45
C LYS A 134 11.92 -1.09 8.15
N HIS A 135 10.95 -0.66 7.34
CA HIS A 135 11.18 -0.22 5.96
C HIS A 135 11.15 1.31 5.77
N PHE A 136 10.61 2.05 6.74
CA PHE A 136 10.54 3.52 6.70
C PHE A 136 11.10 4.14 7.99
N PRO A 137 12.37 3.84 8.36
CA PRO A 137 12.97 4.38 9.58
C PRO A 137 12.99 5.93 9.56
N GLY A 138 12.86 6.55 10.73
CA GLY A 138 12.82 8.01 10.88
C GLY A 138 11.50 8.67 10.44
N HIS A 139 10.56 7.91 9.87
CA HIS A 139 9.23 8.41 9.50
C HIS A 139 8.14 8.05 10.51
N THR A 140 8.42 7.12 11.42
CA THR A 140 7.47 6.69 12.47
C THR A 140 8.04 6.72 13.87
N ASP A 141 9.32 7.04 14.01
CA ASP A 141 9.90 7.32 15.31
C ASP A 141 9.35 8.68 15.79
N GLY A 142 8.61 8.64 16.91
CA GLY A 142 8.22 9.84 17.65
C GLY A 142 9.49 10.56 18.13
N ARG A 143 9.43 11.88 18.22
CA ARG A 143 10.50 12.64 18.91
C ARG A 143 10.52 12.32 20.40
#